data_AF-A0A4V1J2N0-F1
#
_entry.id   AF-A0A4V1J2N0-F1
#
_cell.length_a   1.000
_cell.length_b   1.000
_cell.length_c   1.000
_cell.angle_alpha   90.00
_cell.angle_beta   90.00
_cell.angle_gamma   90.00
#
_symmetry.space_group_name_H-M   'P 1'
#
loop_
_entity.id
_entity.type
_entity.pdbx_description
1 polymer ?
#
loop_
_entity_poly.entity_id
_entity_poly.type
_entity_poly.pdbx_seq_one_letter_code
_entity_poly.pdbx_strand_id
1 'polypeptide(L)'
;MGKASKDKRDIYYRRAKEEGYRARSAFKLLQINEQFEIFKGVKRVVDLCAAPGSWSQVLSKELNKHTTESDQAKILAVDLQPMTPIDGVTCLQADITHPKTFQAMLDLFGGEPADFVCSDGAPDVTGLHDLDEYILAQLVLCALQLTTCILRPGGTFVAKIFRGRDIDLLYSQFSYLFETVVCAKPRSSRGTSLEAFIVCQGYNPRPGWNPTLDLSQSTEEFFKDAQIGKSYISDDMSFPHDEERRVARFIACGDLYDGDSDATYMLNDNQRKRNLEPVQLPTAPPYKKALELKRSGGMQRSS
;
A
#
# COMPACT_ATOMS: atom_id res chain seq x y z
N MET A 1 9.22 -20.09 10.49
CA MET A 1 9.23 -20.31 9.02
C MET A 1 10.65 -20.65 8.56
N GLY A 2 10.87 -21.91 8.18
CA GLY A 2 12.19 -22.55 8.17
C GLY A 2 13.03 -22.37 6.92
N LYS A 3 14.32 -22.70 7.08
CA LYS A 3 15.44 -22.76 6.12
C LYS A 3 15.22 -23.60 4.83
N ALA A 4 14.00 -24.06 4.54
CA ALA A 4 13.63 -24.81 3.33
C ALA A 4 12.94 -23.94 2.25
N SER A 5 13.16 -22.62 2.24
CA SER A 5 12.51 -21.67 1.31
C SER A 5 13.44 -21.16 0.19
N LYS A 6 14.62 -21.77 -0.01
CA LYS A 6 15.51 -21.36 -1.11
C LYS A 6 14.88 -21.58 -2.49
N ASP A 7 13.96 -22.54 -2.61
CA ASP A 7 13.19 -22.86 -3.83
C ASP A 7 11.78 -22.25 -3.93
N LYS A 8 11.34 -21.43 -2.95
CA LYS A 8 10.01 -20.77 -2.97
C LYS A 8 10.04 -19.34 -3.53
N ARG A 9 10.97 -19.05 -4.44
CA ARG A 9 11.05 -17.74 -5.12
C ARG A 9 10.25 -17.83 -6.40
N ASP A 10 9.07 -17.23 -6.36
CA ASP A 10 8.17 -17.26 -7.49
C ASP A 10 8.68 -16.43 -8.67
N ILE A 11 7.91 -16.42 -9.77
CA ILE A 11 8.29 -15.73 -11.00
C ILE A 11 8.47 -14.22 -10.80
N TYR A 12 7.58 -13.56 -10.03
CA TYR A 12 7.64 -12.12 -9.81
C TYR A 12 8.80 -11.70 -8.90
N TYR A 13 9.22 -12.54 -7.94
CA TYR A 13 10.44 -12.29 -7.18
C TYR A 13 11.67 -12.25 -8.09
N ARG A 14 11.78 -13.20 -9.02
CA ARG A 14 12.89 -13.27 -9.97
C ARG A 14 12.85 -12.10 -10.94
N ARG A 15 11.69 -11.83 -11.54
CA ARG A 15 11.46 -10.71 -12.44
C ARG A 15 11.80 -9.36 -11.80
N ALA A 16 11.48 -9.16 -10.51
CA ALA A 16 11.83 -7.94 -9.79
C ALA A 16 13.35 -7.73 -9.73
N LYS A 17 14.13 -8.80 -9.53
CA LYS A 17 15.59 -8.69 -9.52
C LYS A 17 16.16 -8.43 -10.91
N GLU A 18 15.60 -9.07 -11.93
CA GLU A 18 15.98 -8.85 -13.33
C GLU A 18 15.72 -7.41 -13.78
N GLU A 19 14.59 -6.80 -13.35
CA GLU A 19 14.18 -5.45 -13.72
C GLU A 19 14.65 -4.36 -12.74
N GLY A 20 15.44 -4.72 -11.72
CA GLY A 20 16.00 -3.76 -10.77
C GLY A 20 14.98 -3.18 -9.76
N TYR A 21 13.87 -3.86 -9.52
CA TYR A 21 12.92 -3.52 -8.46
C TYR A 21 13.34 -4.10 -7.10
N ARG A 22 13.15 -3.30 -6.04
CA ARG A 22 13.48 -3.66 -4.65
C ARG A 22 12.67 -4.86 -4.18
N ALA A 23 11.38 -4.91 -4.54
CA ALA A 23 10.47 -5.98 -4.18
C ALA A 23 9.55 -6.39 -5.35
N ARG A 24 9.00 -7.60 -5.26
CA ARG A 24 8.01 -8.13 -6.23
C ARG A 24 6.68 -7.38 -6.22
N SER A 25 6.38 -6.60 -5.17
CA SER A 25 5.14 -5.83 -5.10
C SER A 25 5.07 -4.71 -6.13
N ALA A 26 6.18 -4.32 -6.75
CA ALA A 26 6.21 -3.42 -7.91
C ALA A 26 5.22 -3.87 -9.02
N PHE A 27 5.15 -5.17 -9.30
CA PHE A 27 4.25 -5.71 -10.34
C PHE A 27 2.76 -5.57 -9.99
N LYS A 28 2.42 -5.46 -8.70
CA LYS A 28 1.03 -5.26 -8.29
C LYS A 28 0.54 -3.90 -8.76
N LEU A 29 1.33 -2.85 -8.52
CA LEU A 29 0.99 -1.50 -8.94
C LEU A 29 0.96 -1.37 -10.47
N LEU A 30 1.93 -1.99 -11.17
CA LEU A 30 1.94 -2.02 -12.64
C LEU A 30 0.68 -2.67 -13.21
N GLN A 31 0.29 -3.85 -12.69
CA GLN A 31 -0.92 -4.56 -13.14
C GLN A 31 -2.20 -3.81 -12.79
N ILE A 32 -2.26 -3.11 -11.65
CA ILE A 32 -3.39 -2.23 -11.32
C ILE A 32 -3.44 -1.07 -12.31
N ASN A 33 -2.31 -0.42 -12.60
CA ASN A 33 -2.28 0.69 -13.54
C ASN A 33 -2.70 0.27 -14.96
N GLU A 34 -2.29 -0.90 -15.43
CA GLU A 34 -2.71 -1.44 -16.72
C GLU A 34 -4.25 -1.56 -16.83
N GLN A 35 -4.91 -1.93 -15.73
CA GLN A 35 -6.36 -2.14 -15.70
C GLN A 35 -7.17 -0.85 -15.49
N PHE A 36 -6.64 0.12 -14.75
CA PHE A 36 -7.39 1.29 -14.26
C PHE A 36 -6.85 2.64 -14.76
N GLU A 37 -5.73 2.65 -15.49
CA GLU A 37 -5.05 3.85 -15.99
C GLU A 37 -4.75 4.91 -14.90
N ILE A 38 -4.45 4.47 -13.67
CA ILE A 38 -4.31 5.36 -12.50
C ILE A 38 -3.20 6.40 -12.61
N PHE A 39 -2.23 6.25 -13.53
CA PHE A 39 -1.16 7.21 -13.75
C PHE A 39 -1.49 8.30 -14.77
N LYS A 40 -2.65 8.23 -15.43
CA LYS A 40 -3.02 9.17 -16.49
C LYS A 40 -3.19 10.59 -15.94
N GLY A 41 -2.36 11.52 -16.42
CA GLY A 41 -2.43 12.93 -16.04
C GLY A 41 -1.98 13.23 -14.60
N VAL A 42 -1.31 12.28 -13.94
CA VAL A 42 -0.82 12.42 -12.57
C VAL A 42 0.51 13.18 -12.56
N LYS A 43 0.61 14.25 -11.76
CA LYS A 43 1.83 15.04 -11.57
C LYS A 43 2.32 15.06 -10.13
N ARG A 44 1.44 14.90 -9.14
CA ARG A 44 1.78 14.87 -7.71
C ARG A 44 1.30 13.58 -7.08
N VAL A 45 2.24 12.82 -6.50
CA VAL A 45 1.97 11.50 -5.92
C VAL A 45 2.48 11.38 -4.50
N VAL A 46 1.69 10.74 -3.65
CA VAL A 46 2.11 10.31 -2.31
C VAL A 46 2.06 8.78 -2.21
N ASP A 47 3.19 8.16 -1.86
CA ASP A 47 3.32 6.73 -1.56
C ASP A 47 3.46 6.57 -0.03
N LEU A 48 2.39 6.09 0.62
CA LEU A 48 2.30 5.93 2.07
C LEU A 48 2.70 4.52 2.50
N CYS A 49 3.43 4.41 3.61
CA CYS A 49 4.01 3.15 4.08
C CYS A 49 4.86 2.49 2.99
N ALA A 50 5.70 3.30 2.34
CA ALA A 50 6.36 2.96 1.10
C ALA A 50 7.52 1.96 1.24
N ALA A 51 8.08 1.74 2.44
CA ALA A 51 9.29 0.93 2.61
C ALA A 51 9.08 -0.50 2.09
N PRO A 52 10.00 -1.06 1.27
CA PRO A 52 11.35 -0.57 0.95
C PRO A 52 11.43 0.39 -0.25
N GLY A 53 10.30 0.80 -0.84
CA GLY A 53 10.19 1.78 -1.92
C GLY A 53 9.95 1.18 -3.30
N SER A 54 9.39 -0.04 -3.39
CA SER A 54 9.18 -0.68 -4.69
C SER A 54 8.07 -0.03 -5.52
N TRP A 55 7.03 0.51 -4.88
CA TRP A 55 5.98 1.29 -5.55
C TRP A 55 6.51 2.66 -5.95
N SER A 56 7.24 3.34 -5.06
CA SER A 56 8.00 4.56 -5.39
C SER A 56 8.92 4.40 -6.62
N GLN A 57 9.59 3.25 -6.79
CA GLN A 57 10.38 2.97 -8.00
C GLN A 57 9.50 2.86 -9.26
N VAL A 58 8.33 2.24 -9.16
CA VAL A 58 7.37 2.17 -10.27
C VAL A 58 6.88 3.57 -10.62
N LEU A 59 6.46 4.36 -9.62
CA LEU A 59 5.99 5.73 -9.82
C LEU A 59 7.03 6.59 -10.51
N SER A 60 8.28 6.59 -10.02
CA SER A 60 9.36 7.38 -10.63
C SER A 60 9.64 6.97 -12.08
N LYS A 61 9.67 5.66 -12.37
CA LYS A 61 9.88 5.18 -13.74
C LYS A 61 8.69 5.51 -14.64
N GLU A 62 7.47 5.14 -14.26
CA GLU A 62 6.29 5.23 -15.12
C GLU A 62 5.85 6.68 -15.39
N LEU A 63 5.84 7.53 -14.36
CA LEU A 63 5.39 8.91 -14.50
C LEU A 63 6.40 9.78 -15.25
N ASN A 64 7.69 9.42 -15.21
CA ASN A 64 8.76 10.19 -15.87
C ASN A 64 9.26 9.57 -17.19
N LYS A 65 8.64 8.49 -17.70
CA LYS A 65 9.04 7.80 -18.94
C LYS A 65 9.09 8.70 -20.17
N HIS A 66 8.19 9.68 -20.24
CA HIS A 66 7.99 10.54 -21.41
C HIS A 66 8.00 12.04 -21.06
N THR A 67 8.58 12.41 -19.92
CA THR A 67 8.66 13.81 -19.47
C THR A 67 10.07 14.37 -19.66
N THR A 68 10.16 15.67 -19.88
CA THR A 68 11.43 16.40 -19.81
C THR A 68 11.80 16.67 -18.35
N GLU A 69 13.06 17.00 -18.05
CA GLU A 69 13.50 17.31 -16.68
C GLU A 69 12.64 18.40 -16.00
N SER A 70 12.09 19.33 -16.79
CA SER A 70 11.22 20.42 -16.30
C SER A 70 9.76 20.03 -16.00
N ASP A 71 9.28 18.86 -16.40
CA ASP A 71 7.89 18.39 -16.19
C ASP A 71 7.84 17.04 -15.47
N GLN A 72 8.86 16.75 -14.65
CA GLN A 72 8.87 15.54 -13.83
C GLN A 72 7.78 15.58 -12.75
N ALA A 73 7.18 14.41 -12.49
CA ALA A 73 6.21 14.26 -11.41
C ALA A 73 6.89 14.47 -10.05
N LYS A 74 6.20 15.20 -9.16
CA LYS A 74 6.61 15.33 -7.76
C LYS A 74 6.12 14.11 -6.98
N ILE A 75 7.05 13.28 -6.52
CA ILE A 75 6.73 12.03 -5.83
C ILE A 75 7.26 12.10 -4.39
N LEU A 76 6.37 11.91 -3.43
CA LEU A 76 6.68 11.83 -2.00
C LEU A 76 6.45 10.41 -1.50
N ALA A 77 7.48 9.78 -0.93
CA ALA A 77 7.37 8.48 -0.30
C ALA A 77 7.52 8.63 1.22
N VAL A 78 6.52 8.20 1.98
CA VAL A 78 6.48 8.32 3.45
C VAL A 78 6.49 6.95 4.10
N ASP A 79 7.39 6.75 5.06
CA ASP A 79 7.40 5.55 5.89
C ASP A 79 8.00 5.85 7.28
N LEU A 80 7.64 5.06 8.29
CA LEU A 80 8.31 5.10 9.59
C LEU A 80 9.74 4.54 9.51
N GLN A 81 9.96 3.59 8.61
CA GLN A 81 11.26 2.97 8.35
C GLN A 81 12.09 3.83 7.39
N PRO A 82 13.42 3.89 7.60
CA PRO A 82 14.30 4.59 6.67
C PRO A 82 14.35 3.83 5.33
N MET A 83 14.11 4.57 4.24
CA MET A 83 14.26 4.08 2.88
C MET A 83 15.55 4.61 2.25
N THR A 84 16.21 3.79 1.43
CA THR A 84 17.30 4.31 0.59
C THR A 84 16.72 5.22 -0.48
N PRO A 85 17.41 6.34 -0.80
CA PRO A 85 16.96 7.27 -1.82
C PRO A 85 16.61 6.58 -3.15
N ILE A 86 15.61 7.11 -3.83
CA ILE A 86 15.19 6.71 -5.18
C ILE A 86 15.24 7.96 -6.04
N ASP A 87 15.85 7.87 -7.21
CA ASP A 87 15.94 9.01 -8.13
C ASP A 87 14.55 9.52 -8.49
N GLY A 88 14.36 10.84 -8.45
CA GLY A 88 13.06 11.49 -8.70
C GLY A 88 12.03 11.33 -7.58
N VAL A 89 12.41 10.81 -6.40
CA VAL A 89 11.49 10.64 -5.26
C VAL A 89 12.05 11.31 -4.01
N THR A 90 11.23 12.14 -3.37
CA THR A 90 11.51 12.64 -2.02
C THR A 90 11.08 11.58 -1.01
N CYS A 91 12.04 10.99 -0.29
CA CYS A 91 11.76 10.04 0.78
C CYS A 91 11.70 10.75 2.13
N LEU A 92 10.56 10.70 2.81
CA LEU A 92 10.35 11.26 4.13
C LEU A 92 10.18 10.14 5.16
N GLN A 93 11.03 10.13 6.18
CA GLN A 93 10.84 9.26 7.33
C GLN A 93 9.91 9.93 8.33
N ALA A 94 8.64 9.55 8.35
CA ALA A 94 7.63 10.18 9.20
C ALA A 94 6.44 9.25 9.49
N ASP A 95 5.68 9.61 10.52
CA ASP A 95 4.42 8.96 10.87
C ASP A 95 3.27 9.59 10.09
N ILE A 96 2.48 8.79 9.37
CA ILE A 96 1.35 9.26 8.57
C ILE A 96 0.22 9.88 9.42
N THR A 97 0.17 9.58 10.72
CA THR A 97 -0.82 10.13 11.67
C THR A 97 -0.41 11.49 12.24
N HIS A 98 0.86 11.88 12.12
CA HIS A 98 1.38 13.10 12.71
C HIS A 98 1.14 14.32 11.77
N PRO A 99 0.55 15.45 12.22
CA PRO A 99 0.22 16.59 11.34
C PRO A 99 1.41 17.24 10.63
N LYS A 100 2.60 17.23 11.26
CA LYS A 100 3.86 17.65 10.61
C LYS A 100 4.13 16.95 9.29
N THR A 101 3.70 15.69 9.16
CA THR A 101 3.83 14.91 7.92
C THR A 101 3.00 15.55 6.81
N PHE A 102 1.75 15.93 7.10
CA PHE A 102 0.90 16.67 6.16
C PHE A 102 1.51 18.02 5.77
N GLN A 103 2.02 18.79 6.72
CA GLN A 103 2.70 20.06 6.42
C GLN A 103 3.88 19.86 5.46
N ALA A 104 4.71 18.83 5.70
CA ALA A 104 5.83 18.50 4.82
C ALA A 104 5.36 18.11 3.40
N MET A 105 4.17 17.50 3.24
CA MET A 105 3.57 17.23 1.93
C MET A 105 3.20 18.52 1.20
N LEU A 106 2.52 19.43 1.90
CA LEU A 106 2.10 20.71 1.35
C LEU A 106 3.31 21.55 0.92
N ASP A 107 4.35 21.59 1.74
CA ASP A 107 5.58 22.32 1.44
C ASP A 107 6.25 21.80 0.15
N LEU A 108 6.29 20.46 -0.03
CA LEU A 108 6.85 19.84 -1.23
C LEU A 108 6.02 20.13 -2.50
N PHE A 109 4.68 20.07 -2.37
CA PHE A 109 3.79 20.30 -3.49
C PHE A 109 3.55 21.78 -3.78
N GLY A 110 3.97 22.70 -2.90
CA GLY A 110 3.78 24.13 -3.05
C GLY A 110 2.35 24.57 -2.73
N GLY A 111 1.70 23.89 -1.77
CA GLY A 111 0.29 24.11 -1.40
C GLY A 111 -0.72 23.43 -2.32
N GLU A 112 -0.27 22.83 -3.41
CA GLU A 112 -1.14 22.11 -4.35
C GLU A 112 -1.51 20.71 -3.84
N PRO A 113 -2.75 20.24 -4.08
CA PRO A 113 -3.18 18.91 -3.67
C PRO A 113 -2.54 17.80 -4.51
N ALA A 114 -2.45 16.60 -3.96
CA ALA A 114 -2.02 15.39 -4.67
C ALA A 114 -3.04 14.96 -5.73
N ASP A 115 -2.56 14.39 -6.83
CA ASP A 115 -3.43 13.79 -7.86
C ASP A 115 -3.74 12.32 -7.57
N PHE A 116 -2.75 11.64 -6.98
CA PHE A 116 -2.78 10.21 -6.68
C PHE A 116 -2.12 9.93 -5.34
N VAL A 117 -2.75 9.09 -4.52
CA VAL A 117 -2.18 8.59 -3.26
C VAL A 117 -2.25 7.08 -3.25
N CYS A 118 -1.18 6.41 -2.85
CA CYS A 118 -1.12 4.95 -2.80
C CYS A 118 -0.52 4.42 -1.50
N SER A 119 -0.86 3.18 -1.12
CA SER A 119 -0.25 2.47 0.00
C SER A 119 -0.23 0.95 -0.19
N ASP A 120 0.96 0.34 -0.19
CA ASP A 120 1.14 -1.14 -0.09
C ASP A 120 1.51 -1.56 1.34
N GLY A 121 1.31 -0.66 2.31
CA GLY A 121 1.63 -0.89 3.71
C GLY A 121 0.88 -2.09 4.28
N ALA A 122 1.59 -2.91 5.05
CA ALA A 122 0.97 -3.96 5.84
C ALA A 122 1.76 -4.21 7.13
N PRO A 123 1.07 -4.49 8.25
CA PRO A 123 1.73 -4.89 9.49
C PRO A 123 2.38 -6.27 9.32
N ASP A 124 3.27 -6.61 10.26
CA ASP A 124 3.78 -7.99 10.38
C ASP A 124 2.61 -8.93 10.69
N VAL A 125 2.40 -9.91 9.80
CA VAL A 125 1.29 -10.88 9.91
C VAL A 125 1.54 -11.79 11.10
N THR A 126 0.63 -11.78 12.06
CA THR A 126 0.70 -12.60 13.28
C THR A 126 0.25 -14.04 13.03
N GLY A 127 -0.57 -14.26 12.00
CA GLY A 127 -1.23 -15.53 11.71
C GLY A 127 -2.61 -15.66 12.33
N LEU A 128 -3.03 -14.68 13.15
CA LEU A 128 -4.39 -14.54 13.65
C LEU A 128 -5.17 -13.66 12.67
N HIS A 129 -5.89 -14.29 11.74
CA HIS A 129 -6.52 -13.60 10.61
C HIS A 129 -7.42 -12.42 11.01
N ASP A 130 -8.26 -12.59 12.04
CA ASP A 130 -9.16 -11.54 12.53
C ASP A 130 -8.39 -10.32 13.06
N LEU A 131 -7.27 -10.54 13.76
CA LEU A 131 -6.41 -9.46 14.26
C LEU A 131 -5.63 -8.79 13.12
N ASP A 132 -5.08 -9.60 12.20
CA ASP A 132 -4.31 -9.11 11.06
C ASP A 132 -5.19 -8.26 10.11
N GLU A 133 -6.45 -8.66 9.91
CA GLU A 133 -7.46 -7.90 9.17
C GLU A 133 -7.77 -6.57 9.85
N TYR A 134 -8.04 -6.58 11.17
CA TYR A 134 -8.32 -5.38 11.93
C TYR A 134 -7.17 -4.36 11.89
N ILE A 135 -5.94 -4.80 12.16
CA ILE A 135 -4.77 -3.90 12.17
C ILE A 135 -4.53 -3.29 10.79
N LEU A 136 -4.68 -4.07 9.71
CA LEU A 136 -4.54 -3.53 8.36
C LEU A 136 -5.66 -2.55 8.03
N ALA A 137 -6.91 -2.83 8.42
CA ALA A 137 -8.03 -1.91 8.23
C ALA A 137 -7.78 -0.57 8.93
N GLN A 138 -7.28 -0.59 10.17
CA GLN A 138 -6.89 0.63 10.90
C GLN A 138 -5.78 1.41 10.19
N LEU A 139 -4.75 0.72 9.68
CA LEU A 139 -3.69 1.37 8.90
C LEU A 139 -4.25 2.05 7.63
N VAL A 140 -5.18 1.39 6.93
CA VAL A 140 -5.84 1.94 5.74
C VAL A 140 -6.72 3.14 6.08
N LEU A 141 -7.41 3.14 7.23
CA LEU A 141 -8.19 4.29 7.70
C LEU A 141 -7.30 5.49 8.05
N CYS A 142 -6.17 5.28 8.71
CA CYS A 142 -5.17 6.33 8.94
C CYS A 142 -4.62 6.90 7.62
N ALA A 143 -4.34 6.03 6.65
CA ALA A 143 -3.90 6.45 5.32
C ALA A 143 -5.00 7.24 4.59
N LEU A 144 -6.26 6.82 4.70
CA LEU A 144 -7.42 7.53 4.15
C LEU A 144 -7.58 8.90 4.79
N GLN A 145 -7.45 9.01 6.12
CA GLN A 145 -7.55 10.27 6.86
C GLN A 145 -6.59 11.32 6.26
N LEU A 146 -5.31 10.99 6.14
CA LEU A 146 -4.31 11.84 5.51
C LEU A 146 -4.64 12.10 4.03
N THR A 147 -5.09 11.09 3.30
CA THR A 147 -5.49 11.19 1.89
C THR A 147 -6.60 12.23 1.70
N THR A 148 -7.63 12.23 2.55
CA THR A 148 -8.74 13.19 2.44
C THR A 148 -8.31 14.64 2.63
N CYS A 149 -7.23 14.89 3.37
CA CYS A 149 -6.68 16.23 3.55
C CYS A 149 -5.85 16.72 2.35
N ILE A 150 -5.21 15.81 1.61
CA ILE A 150 -4.23 16.16 0.55
C ILE A 150 -4.70 15.88 -0.87
N LEU A 151 -5.64 14.97 -1.06
CA LEU A 151 -6.09 14.51 -2.38
C LEU A 151 -7.03 15.54 -3.02
N ARG A 152 -6.78 15.88 -4.28
CA ARG A 152 -7.67 16.78 -5.02
C ARG A 152 -9.02 16.13 -5.29
N PRO A 153 -10.11 16.91 -5.43
CA PRO A 153 -11.34 16.42 -6.01
C PRO A 153 -11.11 15.75 -7.38
N GLY A 154 -11.73 14.60 -7.60
CA GLY A 154 -11.51 13.73 -8.75
C GLY A 154 -10.22 12.89 -8.69
N GLY A 155 -9.43 12.99 -7.62
CA GLY A 155 -8.19 12.22 -7.42
C GLY A 155 -8.43 10.73 -7.20
N THR A 156 -7.35 9.95 -7.25
CA THR A 156 -7.38 8.49 -7.07
C THR A 156 -6.62 8.07 -5.81
N PHE A 157 -7.16 7.10 -5.08
CA PHE A 157 -6.51 6.44 -3.95
C PHE A 157 -6.45 4.92 -4.17
N VAL A 158 -5.29 4.32 -3.91
CA VAL A 158 -5.11 2.86 -3.98
C VAL A 158 -4.46 2.35 -2.71
N ALA A 159 -5.08 1.40 -2.02
CA ALA A 159 -4.49 0.80 -0.82
C ALA A 159 -4.59 -0.72 -0.78
N LYS A 160 -3.59 -1.35 -0.19
CA LYS A 160 -3.64 -2.76 0.17
C LYS A 160 -4.66 -2.99 1.28
N ILE A 161 -5.44 -4.05 1.14
CA ILE A 161 -6.45 -4.51 2.10
C ILE A 161 -6.33 -6.02 2.30
N PHE A 162 -6.88 -6.52 3.40
CA PHE A 162 -7.19 -7.95 3.53
C PHE A 162 -8.67 -8.14 3.31
N ARG A 163 -9.01 -8.93 2.29
CA ARG A 163 -10.40 -9.24 1.93
C ARG A 163 -10.90 -10.37 2.82
N GLY A 164 -11.09 -10.06 4.10
CA GLY A 164 -11.61 -10.96 5.11
C GLY A 164 -13.10 -10.76 5.36
N ARG A 165 -13.53 -10.89 6.61
CA ARG A 165 -14.95 -10.96 7.00
C ARG A 165 -15.64 -9.60 6.92
N ASP A 166 -14.97 -8.54 7.34
CA ASP A 166 -15.57 -7.23 7.63
C ASP A 166 -15.17 -6.17 6.58
N ILE A 167 -14.69 -6.62 5.42
CA ILE A 167 -14.21 -5.75 4.34
C ILE A 167 -15.33 -4.93 3.69
N ASP A 168 -16.58 -5.38 3.79
CA ASP A 168 -17.78 -4.69 3.31
C ASP A 168 -18.02 -3.35 4.02
N LEU A 169 -17.68 -3.25 5.31
CA LEU A 169 -17.68 -1.98 6.03
C LEU A 169 -16.72 -0.97 5.38
N LEU A 170 -15.50 -1.42 5.07
CA LEU A 170 -14.50 -0.57 4.44
C LEU A 170 -14.97 -0.10 3.06
N TYR A 171 -15.56 -0.98 2.24
CA TYR A 171 -16.13 -0.59 0.94
C TYR A 171 -17.22 0.48 1.08
N SER A 172 -18.06 0.35 2.09
CA SER A 172 -19.15 1.29 2.37
C SER A 172 -18.60 2.65 2.78
N GLN A 173 -17.64 2.68 3.70
CA GLN A 173 -16.96 3.91 4.14
C GLN A 173 -16.32 4.66 2.97
N PHE A 174 -15.60 3.95 2.10
CA PHE A 174 -14.95 4.54 0.92
C PHE A 174 -15.97 5.01 -0.12
N SER A 175 -17.10 4.33 -0.27
CA SER A 175 -18.15 4.70 -1.23
C SER A 175 -18.81 6.06 -0.92
N TYR A 176 -18.67 6.58 0.31
CA TYR A 176 -19.12 7.93 0.65
C TYR A 176 -18.16 9.03 0.21
N LEU A 177 -16.92 8.69 -0.12
CA LEU A 177 -15.84 9.64 -0.45
C LEU A 177 -15.36 9.53 -1.90
N PHE A 178 -15.73 8.49 -2.62
CA PHE A 178 -15.27 8.22 -3.97
C PHE A 178 -16.42 7.82 -4.88
N GLU A 179 -16.39 8.27 -6.13
CA GLU A 179 -17.37 7.91 -7.15
C GLU A 179 -17.35 6.41 -7.46
N THR A 180 -16.15 5.82 -7.52
CA THR A 180 -15.96 4.41 -7.85
C THR A 180 -15.03 3.75 -6.84
N VAL A 181 -15.49 2.64 -6.25
CA VAL A 181 -14.73 1.81 -5.33
C VAL A 181 -14.71 0.38 -5.86
N VAL A 182 -13.51 -0.13 -6.14
CA VAL A 182 -13.29 -1.46 -6.74
C VAL A 182 -12.29 -2.25 -5.90
N CYS A 183 -12.56 -3.53 -5.71
CA CYS A 183 -11.63 -4.49 -5.15
C CYS A 183 -10.84 -5.15 -6.29
N ALA A 184 -9.55 -4.85 -6.37
CA ALA A 184 -8.62 -5.34 -7.36
C ALA A 184 -7.73 -6.46 -6.81
N LYS A 185 -7.56 -7.54 -7.58
CA LYS A 185 -6.61 -8.62 -7.25
C LYS A 185 -5.62 -8.81 -8.41
N PRO A 186 -4.39 -8.26 -8.29
CA PRO A 186 -3.33 -8.45 -9.28
C PRO A 186 -2.85 -9.89 -9.30
N ARG A 187 -2.50 -10.40 -10.48
CA ARG A 187 -1.94 -11.75 -10.67
C ARG A 187 -0.58 -11.95 -9.97
N SER A 188 0.15 -10.87 -9.75
CA SER A 188 1.37 -10.85 -8.94
C SER A 188 1.13 -10.94 -7.43
N SER A 189 -0.13 -10.86 -6.97
CA SER A 189 -0.55 -11.25 -5.62
C SER A 189 -0.86 -12.75 -5.60
N ARG A 190 -0.49 -13.43 -4.52
CA ARG A 190 -0.75 -14.87 -4.36
C ARG A 190 -2.25 -15.12 -4.18
N GLY A 191 -2.81 -16.09 -4.88
CA GLY A 191 -4.20 -16.54 -4.71
C GLY A 191 -4.44 -17.10 -3.31
N THR A 192 -3.41 -17.71 -2.71
CA THR A 192 -3.45 -18.17 -1.31
C THR A 192 -3.47 -17.04 -0.26
N SER A 193 -3.25 -15.78 -0.65
CA SER A 193 -3.25 -14.64 0.25
C SER A 193 -4.60 -13.91 0.25
N LEU A 194 -5.05 -13.49 1.43
CA LEU A 194 -6.18 -12.57 1.63
C LEU A 194 -5.93 -11.15 1.08
N GLU A 195 -4.69 -10.85 0.68
CA GLU A 195 -4.32 -9.57 0.09
C GLU A 195 -5.20 -9.22 -1.12
N ALA A 196 -5.77 -8.03 -1.12
CA ALA A 196 -6.36 -7.40 -2.29
C ALA A 196 -6.02 -5.91 -2.26
N PHE A 197 -6.47 -5.16 -3.25
CA PHE A 197 -6.28 -3.73 -3.32
C PHE A 197 -7.63 -3.05 -3.47
N ILE A 198 -7.89 -2.03 -2.67
CA ILE A 198 -9.01 -1.13 -2.92
C ILE A 198 -8.52 -0.05 -3.89
N VAL A 199 -9.24 0.15 -4.98
CA VAL A 199 -8.97 1.16 -6.01
C VAL A 199 -10.16 2.12 -5.99
N CYS A 200 -9.88 3.34 -5.58
CA CYS A 200 -10.88 4.37 -5.32
C CYS A 200 -10.63 5.54 -6.27
N GLN A 201 -11.54 5.77 -7.23
CA GLN A 201 -11.42 6.81 -8.24
C GLN A 201 -12.52 7.86 -8.06
N GLY A 202 -12.19 9.11 -8.41
CA GLY A 202 -13.14 10.22 -8.32
C GLY A 202 -13.38 10.66 -6.88
N TYR A 203 -12.32 11.11 -6.18
CA TYR A 203 -12.48 11.64 -4.83
C TYR A 203 -13.51 12.78 -4.80
N ASN A 204 -14.57 12.61 -4.02
CA ASN A 204 -15.71 13.51 -3.95
C ASN A 204 -16.01 13.86 -2.48
N PRO A 205 -15.30 14.85 -1.90
CA PRO A 205 -15.55 15.29 -0.54
C PRO A 205 -16.96 15.84 -0.39
N ARG A 206 -17.60 15.61 0.76
CA ARG A 206 -18.95 16.14 1.02
C ARG A 206 -18.94 17.68 1.01
N PRO A 207 -19.97 18.34 0.46
CA PRO A 207 -20.06 19.79 0.48
C PRO A 207 -19.96 20.35 1.91
N GLY A 208 -19.03 21.28 2.13
CA GLY A 208 -18.80 21.90 3.43
C GLY A 208 -17.96 21.09 4.42
N TRP A 209 -17.49 19.89 4.05
CA TRP A 209 -16.54 19.12 4.85
C TRP A 209 -15.10 19.51 4.49
N ASN A 210 -14.39 20.09 5.46
CA ASN A 210 -12.99 20.51 5.32
C ASN A 210 -12.11 19.66 6.26
N PRO A 211 -11.59 18.51 5.77
CA PRO A 211 -10.79 17.61 6.60
C PRO A 211 -9.49 18.30 7.05
N THR A 212 -9.23 18.29 8.36
CA THR A 212 -8.00 18.84 8.96
C THR A 212 -7.46 17.84 9.99
N LEU A 213 -6.16 17.57 9.95
CA LEU A 213 -5.54 16.66 10.93
C LEU A 213 -5.34 17.35 12.26
N ASP A 214 -5.94 16.80 13.32
CA ASP A 214 -5.71 17.18 14.71
C ASP A 214 -5.12 15.99 15.49
N LEU A 215 -4.05 16.21 16.25
CA LEU A 215 -3.44 15.22 17.14
C LEU A 215 -4.34 14.83 18.31
N SER A 216 -5.27 15.71 18.69
CA SER A 216 -6.19 15.44 19.79
C SER A 216 -7.34 14.50 19.40
N GLN A 217 -7.51 14.28 18.10
CA GLN A 217 -8.60 13.52 17.52
C GLN A 217 -8.11 12.15 17.05
N SER A 218 -8.78 11.09 17.50
CA SER A 218 -8.59 9.75 16.94
C SER A 218 -9.08 9.66 15.48
N THR A 219 -8.56 8.70 14.72
CA THR A 219 -9.03 8.45 13.35
C THR A 219 -10.53 8.15 13.29
N GLU A 220 -11.09 7.49 14.32
CA GLU A 220 -12.52 7.23 14.43
C GLU A 220 -13.32 8.53 14.63
N GLU A 221 -12.86 9.40 15.53
CA GLU A 221 -13.49 10.71 15.76
C GLU A 221 -13.41 11.60 14.52
N PHE A 222 -12.34 11.51 13.73
CA PHE A 222 -12.16 12.27 12.49
C PHE A 222 -13.26 11.96 11.47
N PHE A 223 -13.65 10.69 11.34
CA PHE A 223 -14.67 10.27 10.38
C PHE A 223 -16.11 10.36 10.92
N LYS A 224 -16.29 10.62 12.23
CA LYS A 224 -17.59 10.73 12.88
C LYS A 224 -18.48 11.80 12.23
N ASP A 225 -17.93 12.98 11.98
CA ASP A 225 -18.68 14.11 11.39
C ASP A 225 -18.91 13.95 9.89
N ALA A 226 -18.08 13.14 9.22
CA ALA A 226 -18.30 12.76 7.83
C ALA A 226 -19.47 11.78 7.67
N GLN A 227 -20.07 11.30 8.78
CA GLN A 227 -21.05 10.20 8.83
C GLN A 227 -20.50 8.91 8.19
N ILE A 228 -19.17 8.78 8.17
CA ILE A 228 -18.46 7.62 7.64
C ILE A 228 -18.28 6.67 8.82
N GLY A 229 -19.33 5.90 9.10
CA GLY A 229 -19.31 4.83 10.10
C GLY A 229 -20.10 5.15 11.36
N LYS A 230 -21.29 4.56 11.47
CA LYS A 230 -21.66 3.88 12.71
C LYS A 230 -21.24 2.42 12.53
N SER A 231 -20.01 2.07 12.88
CA SER A 231 -19.67 0.67 13.20
C SER A 231 -19.63 0.58 14.72
N TYR A 232 -20.80 0.55 15.36
CA TYR A 232 -20.83 0.19 16.77
C TYR A 232 -20.70 -1.33 16.83
N ILE A 233 -19.61 -1.83 17.42
CA ILE A 233 -19.77 -2.96 18.33
C ILE A 233 -20.41 -2.34 19.58
N SER A 234 -21.74 -2.24 19.57
CA SER A 234 -22.46 -1.97 20.81
C SER A 234 -22.34 -3.20 21.71
N ASP A 235 -22.11 -3.00 23.01
CA ASP A 235 -22.20 -4.08 24.02
C ASP A 235 -23.56 -4.79 23.98
N ASP A 236 -24.56 -4.09 23.44
CA ASP A 236 -25.80 -4.64 22.93
C ASP A 236 -25.57 -5.17 21.50
N MET A 237 -25.56 -6.49 21.32
CA MET A 237 -25.53 -7.18 20.01
C MET A 237 -26.69 -6.80 19.06
N SER A 238 -27.47 -5.76 19.35
CA SER A 238 -28.38 -5.12 18.41
C SER A 238 -27.60 -4.29 17.37
N PHE A 239 -27.55 -4.78 16.13
CA PHE A 239 -27.20 -3.97 14.97
C PHE A 239 -28.25 -2.86 14.81
N PRO A 240 -27.90 -1.57 14.97
CA PRO A 240 -28.86 -0.50 14.75
C PRO A 240 -29.12 -0.38 13.24
N HIS A 241 -30.35 -0.70 12.82
CA HIS A 241 -30.95 -0.50 11.49
C HIS A 241 -29.99 -0.49 10.29
N ASP A 242 -29.99 -1.60 9.53
CA ASP A 242 -29.39 -1.75 8.20
C ASP A 242 -28.09 -0.97 8.03
N GLU A 243 -26.99 -1.47 8.58
CA GLU A 243 -25.65 -1.09 8.10
C GLU A 243 -25.68 -1.29 6.57
N GLU A 244 -25.67 -0.20 5.79
CA GLU A 244 -25.59 -0.26 4.33
C GLU A 244 -24.22 -0.86 3.93
N ARG A 245 -24.11 -2.18 4.05
CA ARG A 245 -22.95 -2.97 3.62
C ARG A 245 -22.97 -3.03 2.11
N ARG A 246 -22.04 -2.32 1.48
CA ARG A 246 -21.84 -2.31 0.04
C ARG A 246 -20.76 -3.31 -0.32
N VAL A 247 -21.03 -4.11 -1.34
CA VAL A 247 -20.04 -4.99 -1.95
C VAL A 247 -19.39 -4.23 -3.10
N ALA A 248 -18.10 -3.92 -2.98
CA ALA A 248 -17.33 -3.36 -4.08
C ALA A 248 -17.22 -4.37 -5.23
N ARG A 249 -17.26 -3.87 -6.46
CA ARG A 249 -17.01 -4.70 -7.66
C ARG A 249 -15.63 -5.33 -7.56
N PHE A 250 -15.51 -6.61 -7.90
CA PHE A 250 -14.22 -7.31 -7.94
C PHE A 250 -13.65 -7.33 -9.36
N ILE A 251 -12.36 -7.02 -9.50
CA ILE A 251 -11.63 -7.05 -10.77
C ILE A 251 -10.29 -7.78 -10.58
N ALA A 252 -10.03 -8.78 -11.41
CA ALA A 252 -8.70 -9.38 -11.52
C ALA A 252 -7.83 -8.51 -12.44
N CYS A 253 -6.57 -8.27 -12.07
CA CYS A 253 -5.65 -7.43 -12.85
C CYS A 253 -4.45 -8.23 -13.37
N GLY A 254 -3.92 -7.80 -14.52
CA GLY A 254 -2.83 -8.46 -15.23
C GLY A 254 -3.31 -9.48 -16.28
N ASP A 255 -2.41 -9.88 -17.16
CA ASP A 255 -2.71 -10.79 -18.27
C ASP A 255 -2.98 -12.24 -17.80
N LEU A 256 -3.89 -12.95 -18.46
CA LEU A 256 -4.11 -14.38 -18.26
C LEU A 256 -2.92 -15.23 -18.69
N TYR A 257 -2.11 -14.74 -19.64
CA TYR A 257 -0.89 -15.40 -20.11
C TYR A 257 0.33 -15.12 -19.20
N ASP A 258 0.22 -14.19 -18.25
CA ASP A 258 1.30 -13.88 -17.32
C ASP A 258 1.56 -15.03 -16.34
N GLY A 259 2.73 -15.01 -15.72
CA GLY A 259 3.08 -15.99 -14.69
C GLY A 259 2.12 -15.98 -13.49
N ASP A 260 1.84 -17.16 -12.95
CA ASP A 260 1.08 -17.38 -11.73
C ASP A 260 2.02 -17.36 -10.53
N SER A 261 1.67 -16.54 -9.52
CA SER A 261 2.42 -16.39 -8.28
C SER A 261 2.47 -17.66 -7.42
N ASP A 262 1.49 -18.54 -7.56
CA ASP A 262 1.39 -19.80 -6.81
C ASP A 262 1.94 -21.01 -7.60
N ALA A 263 2.26 -20.85 -8.89
CA ALA A 263 2.81 -21.91 -9.72
C ALA A 263 4.35 -22.04 -9.60
N THR A 264 4.84 -23.26 -9.85
CA THR A 264 6.27 -23.56 -9.94
C THR A 264 6.67 -23.69 -11.41
N TYR A 265 7.67 -22.92 -11.82
CA TYR A 265 8.16 -22.90 -13.21
C TYR A 265 9.55 -23.51 -13.29
N MET A 266 9.71 -24.53 -14.13
CA MET A 266 11.01 -25.12 -14.44
C MET A 266 11.84 -24.12 -15.25
N LEU A 267 13.11 -23.96 -14.87
CA LEU A 267 14.07 -23.15 -15.63
C LEU A 267 14.59 -23.99 -16.81
N ASN A 268 14.57 -23.44 -18.02
CA ASN A 268 15.22 -24.10 -19.16
C ASN A 268 16.74 -24.16 -18.91
N ASP A 269 17.41 -25.26 -19.24
CA ASP A 269 18.85 -25.47 -18.99
C ASP A 269 19.77 -24.41 -19.62
N ASN A 270 19.34 -23.80 -20.73
CA ASN A 270 20.04 -22.69 -21.38
C ASN A 270 19.86 -21.34 -20.66
N GLN A 271 18.89 -21.23 -19.76
CA GLN A 271 18.68 -20.12 -18.86
C GLN A 271 19.19 -20.48 -17.46
N ARG A 272 20.49 -20.77 -17.33
CA ARG A 272 21.23 -20.59 -16.06
C ARG A 272 21.23 -19.09 -15.71
N LYS A 273 20.04 -18.52 -15.45
CA LYS A 273 19.87 -17.17 -14.96
C LYS A 273 20.56 -17.13 -13.61
N ARG A 274 21.66 -16.37 -13.55
CA ARG A 274 22.45 -16.16 -12.35
C ARG A 274 21.49 -15.72 -11.25
N ASN A 275 21.57 -16.33 -10.07
CA ASN A 275 20.89 -15.80 -8.90
C ASN A 275 21.39 -14.36 -8.71
N LEU A 276 20.55 -13.39 -9.04
CA LEU A 276 20.87 -11.99 -8.87
C LEU A 276 20.76 -11.64 -7.39
N GLU A 277 21.73 -10.88 -6.90
CA GLU A 277 21.66 -10.32 -5.55
C GLU A 277 20.47 -9.37 -5.44
N PRO A 278 19.90 -9.20 -4.23
CA PRO A 278 18.90 -8.19 -4.01
C PRO A 278 19.41 -6.81 -4.45
N VAL A 279 18.62 -6.11 -5.27
CA VAL A 279 18.84 -4.70 -5.65
C VAL A 279 19.22 -3.87 -4.43
N GLN A 280 18.58 -4.15 -3.30
CA GLN A 280 18.92 -3.57 -2.02
C GLN A 280 18.63 -4.54 -0.88
N LEU A 281 19.48 -4.55 0.14
CA LEU A 281 19.21 -5.22 1.41
C LEU A 281 18.31 -4.34 2.30
N PRO A 282 17.46 -4.94 3.17
CA PRO A 282 16.69 -4.17 4.14
C PRO A 282 17.61 -3.31 5.02
N THR A 283 17.26 -2.04 5.18
CA THR A 283 17.97 -1.07 6.04
C THR A 283 17.81 -1.42 7.53
N ALA A 284 16.62 -1.87 7.91
CA ALA A 284 16.27 -2.31 9.27
C ALA A 284 15.55 -3.67 9.25
N PRO A 285 16.26 -4.80 9.04
CA PRO A 285 15.61 -6.10 8.99
C PRO A 285 15.04 -6.51 10.36
N PRO A 286 13.86 -7.15 10.44
CA PRO A 286 13.28 -7.61 11.71
C PRO A 286 14.22 -8.54 12.52
N TYR A 287 15.07 -9.28 11.82
CA TYR A 287 16.05 -10.20 12.41
C TYR A 287 17.36 -9.52 12.85
N LYS A 288 17.51 -8.19 12.71
CA LYS A 288 18.73 -7.45 13.08
C LYS A 288 19.11 -7.69 14.54
N LYS A 289 18.16 -7.50 15.46
CA LYS A 289 18.35 -7.73 16.90
C LYS A 289 18.73 -9.19 17.20
N ALA A 290 18.12 -10.14 16.49
CA ALA A 290 18.44 -11.55 16.64
C ALA A 290 19.87 -11.87 16.16
N LEU A 291 20.32 -11.28 15.06
CA LEU A 291 21.71 -11.41 14.59
C LEU A 291 22.71 -10.75 15.54
N GLU A 292 22.37 -9.59 16.10
CA GLU A 292 23.21 -8.90 17.09
C GLU A 292 23.34 -9.73 18.36
N LEU A 293 22.24 -10.24 18.91
CA LEU A 293 22.24 -11.14 20.08
C LEU A 293 23.00 -12.45 19.82
N LYS A 294 22.92 -12.97 18.59
CA LYS A 294 23.72 -14.15 18.19
C LYS A 294 25.21 -13.82 18.12
N ARG A 295 25.58 -12.63 17.63
CA ARG A 295 26.98 -12.16 17.56
C ARG A 295 27.56 -11.84 18.94
N SER A 296 26.74 -11.32 19.86
CA SER A 296 27.16 -11.01 21.23
C SER A 296 27.10 -12.21 22.19
N GLY A 297 26.77 -13.41 21.69
CA GLY A 297 26.70 -14.63 22.50
C GLY A 297 25.46 -14.74 23.40
N GLY A 298 24.53 -13.78 23.35
CA GLY A 298 23.30 -13.75 24.17
C GLY A 298 22.18 -14.69 23.70
N MET A 299 22.39 -15.45 22.61
CA MET A 299 21.43 -16.41 22.09
C MET A 299 22.03 -17.82 22.12
N GLN A 300 22.19 -18.37 23.32
CA GLN A 300 22.51 -19.78 23.50
C GLN A 300 21.24 -20.61 23.41
N ARG A 301 21.25 -21.72 22.66
CA ARG A 301 20.19 -22.72 22.77
C ARG A 301 20.27 -23.28 24.19
N SER A 302 19.19 -23.16 24.96
CA SER A 302 19.01 -23.99 26.15
C SER A 302 19.07 -25.44 25.70
N SER A 303 20.13 -26.13 26.10
CA SER A 303 20.33 -27.57 25.92
C SER A 303 19.25 -28.37 26.65
#